data_AF-E4Y825-F1
#
_entry.id   AF-E4Y825-F1
#
_cell.length_a   1.000
_cell.length_b   1.000
_cell.length_c   1.000
_cell.angle_alpha   90.00
_cell.angle_beta   90.00
_cell.angle_gamma   90.00
#
_symmetry.space_group_name_H-M   'P 1'
#
loop_
_entity.id
_entity.type
_entity.pdbx_description
1 polymer ?
#
loop_
_entity_poly.entity_id
_entity_poly.type
_entity_poly.pdbx_seq_one_letter_code
_entity_poly.pdbx_strand_id
1 'polypeptide(L)'
;MVVEKSSNDGVSWSPLEFFSRNCSRINGMFENEWSAKFGNSLWKRPNCSEDTASWDAISTGRDLTVHLADKIRAMKGWSLAQTCKTLFNGNASDSNDPEPAIKFFLANKIRIRLLRPGFKNQKTSWQSLHYGISNINFSGSDELNNRFS
;
A
#
# COMPACT_ATOMS: atom_id res chain seq x y z
N MET A 1 -5.90 4.31 -9.20
CA MET A 1 -5.14 5.16 -8.26
C MET A 1 -3.91 4.39 -7.82
N VAL A 2 -2.84 5.08 -7.43
CA VAL A 2 -1.69 4.46 -6.77
C VAL A 2 -1.30 5.28 -5.55
N VAL A 3 -0.93 4.59 -4.47
CA VAL A 3 -0.31 5.20 -3.29
C VAL A 3 1.19 4.90 -3.36
N GLU A 4 2.00 5.94 -3.25
CA GLU A 4 3.45 5.90 -3.39
C GLU A 4 4.09 6.48 -2.13
N LYS A 5 5.26 5.96 -1.75
CA LYS A 5 6.08 6.51 -0.68
C LYS A 5 7.41 7.03 -1.20
N SER A 6 7.98 7.98 -0.46
CA SER A 6 9.39 8.36 -0.56
C SER A 6 10.04 8.30 0.81
N SER A 7 11.29 7.86 0.82
CA SER A 7 12.15 7.83 2.01
C SER A 7 13.35 8.78 1.85
N ASN A 8 13.36 9.59 0.78
CA ASN A 8 14.42 10.54 0.45
C ASN A 8 13.84 11.87 -0.04
N ASP A 9 12.87 12.39 0.72
CA ASP A 9 12.26 13.72 0.52
C ASP A 9 11.64 13.94 -0.87
N GLY A 10 11.18 12.86 -1.49
CA GLY A 10 10.50 12.92 -2.79
C GLY A 10 11.43 12.88 -4.00
N VAL A 11 12.73 12.63 -3.83
CA VAL A 11 13.66 12.39 -4.96
C VAL A 11 13.26 11.13 -5.73
N SER A 12 12.93 10.06 -5.01
CA SER A 12 12.46 8.80 -5.60
C SER A 12 11.17 8.35 -4.95
N TRP A 13 10.35 7.63 -5.72
CA TRP A 13 9.03 7.17 -5.30
C TRP A 13 8.91 5.67 -5.57
N SER A 14 8.42 4.94 -4.57
CA SER A 14 8.12 3.52 -4.69
C SER A 14 6.64 3.27 -4.47
N PRO A 15 5.98 2.44 -5.30
CA PRO A 15 4.57 2.12 -5.12
C PRO A 15 4.37 1.27 -3.86
N LEU A 16 3.35 1.62 -3.08
CA LEU A 16 2.88 0.82 -1.95
C LEU A 16 1.71 -0.08 -2.36
N GLU A 17 0.70 0.51 -3.01
CA GLU A 17 -0.51 -0.20 -3.42
C GLU A 17 -1.20 0.48 -4.60
N PHE A 18 -1.72 -0.35 -5.51
CA PHE A 18 -2.55 0.06 -6.62
C PHE A 18 -4.01 -0.24 -6.32
N PHE A 19 -4.88 0.68 -6.74
CA PHE A 19 -6.33 0.49 -6.69
C PHE A 19 -6.88 0.67 -8.09
N SER A 20 -7.52 -0.37 -8.62
CA SER A 20 -7.98 -0.42 -10.01
C SER A 20 -9.24 -1.24 -10.13
N ARG A 21 -10.11 -0.94 -11.09
CA ARG A 21 -11.30 -1.80 -11.36
C ARG A 21 -10.94 -3.17 -11.95
N ASN A 22 -9.74 -3.29 -12.49
CA ASN A 22 -9.23 -4.53 -13.07
C ASN A 22 -7.71 -4.44 -13.04
N CYS A 23 -7.12 -5.04 -12.00
CA CYS A 23 -5.69 -5.00 -11.74
C CYS A 23 -4.90 -5.69 -12.85
N SER A 24 -5.41 -6.83 -13.34
CA SER A 24 -4.71 -7.61 -14.37
C SER A 24 -4.62 -6.83 -15.68
N ARG A 25 -5.73 -6.24 -16.11
CA ARG A 25 -5.83 -5.51 -17.39
C ARG A 25 -5.14 -4.15 -17.34
N ILE A 26 -5.25 -3.41 -16.24
CA ILE A 26 -4.79 -2.02 -16.17
C ILE A 26 -3.35 -1.93 -15.66
N ASN A 27 -2.97 -2.81 -14.75
CA ASN A 27 -1.68 -2.76 -14.07
C ASN A 27 -0.80 -3.97 -14.40
N GLY A 28 -1.31 -4.98 -15.11
CA GLY A 28 -0.57 -6.23 -15.34
C GLY A 28 -0.37 -7.05 -14.07
N MET A 29 -1.22 -6.83 -13.05
CA MET A 29 -1.07 -7.40 -11.71
C MET A 29 -2.28 -8.28 -11.37
N PHE A 30 -2.05 -9.47 -10.83
CA PHE A 30 -3.16 -10.29 -10.29
C PHE A 30 -3.68 -9.69 -8.97
N GLU A 31 -5.00 -9.74 -8.77
CA GLU A 31 -5.69 -9.27 -7.56
C GLU A 31 -5.17 -9.99 -6.31
N ASN A 32 -4.85 -9.24 -5.24
CA ASN A 32 -4.65 -9.67 -3.84
C ASN A 32 -3.91 -10.99 -3.52
N GLU A 33 -3.07 -11.54 -4.39
CA GLU A 33 -2.45 -12.84 -4.12
C GLU A 33 -0.98 -12.83 -3.72
N TRP A 34 -0.28 -11.70 -3.73
CA TRP A 34 1.18 -11.78 -3.69
C TRP A 34 1.79 -11.87 -2.28
N SER A 35 1.34 -11.06 -1.32
CA SER A 35 1.94 -11.07 0.02
C SER A 35 1.47 -12.27 0.87
N ALA A 36 0.20 -12.66 0.79
CA ALA A 36 -0.34 -13.74 1.63
C ALA A 36 -0.06 -15.16 1.10
N LYS A 37 0.04 -15.38 -0.22
CA LYS A 37 0.21 -16.73 -0.79
C LYS A 37 1.65 -17.15 -1.05
N PHE A 38 2.57 -16.22 -1.35
CA PHE A 38 3.90 -16.59 -1.87
C PHE A 38 5.02 -16.63 -0.82
N GLY A 39 4.73 -16.32 0.45
CA GLY A 39 5.75 -16.28 1.49
C GLY A 39 6.91 -15.33 1.16
N ASN A 40 7.97 -15.43 1.96
CA ASN A 40 9.02 -14.43 2.20
C ASN A 40 9.71 -13.74 1.01
N SER A 41 9.52 -14.14 -0.26
CA SER A 41 10.28 -13.58 -1.39
C SER A 41 9.65 -12.35 -2.05
N LEU A 42 8.34 -12.10 -1.87
CA LEU A 42 7.61 -11.09 -2.65
C LEU A 42 6.85 -10.06 -1.80
N TRP A 43 7.05 -10.04 -0.48
CA TRP A 43 6.31 -9.16 0.44
C TRP A 43 6.49 -7.66 0.15
N LYS A 44 7.66 -7.26 -0.39
CA LYS A 44 7.96 -5.87 -0.81
C LYS A 44 7.24 -5.45 -2.09
N ARG A 45 6.74 -6.39 -2.91
CA ARG A 45 6.04 -6.03 -4.15
C ARG A 45 4.75 -5.27 -3.81
N PRO A 46 4.41 -4.20 -4.54
CA PRO A 46 3.14 -3.51 -4.33
C PRO A 46 1.97 -4.48 -4.58
N ASN A 47 0.91 -4.34 -3.79
CA ASN A 47 -0.34 -5.06 -4.05
C ASN A 47 -1.17 -4.30 -5.09
N CYS A 48 -2.11 -5.00 -5.71
CA CYS A 48 -3.18 -4.36 -6.46
C CYS A 48 -4.52 -4.89 -5.94
N SER A 49 -5.30 -3.98 -5.39
CA SER A 49 -6.63 -4.24 -4.87
C SER A 49 -7.65 -3.89 -5.95
N GLU A 50 -8.44 -4.87 -6.37
CA GLU A 50 -9.53 -4.60 -7.30
C GLU A 50 -10.66 -3.87 -6.59
N ASP A 51 -10.96 -2.69 -7.11
CA ASP A 51 -12.04 -1.84 -6.66
C ASP A 51 -13.32 -2.31 -7.36
N THR A 52 -13.87 -3.42 -6.84
CA THR A 52 -15.14 -4.02 -7.26
C THR A 52 -16.35 -3.32 -6.66
N ALA A 53 -16.14 -2.20 -5.94
CA ALA A 53 -17.19 -1.43 -5.30
C ALA A 53 -18.32 -1.12 -6.29
N SER A 54 -19.54 -1.47 -5.90
CA SER A 54 -20.74 -1.10 -6.64
C SER A 54 -20.81 0.41 -6.80
N TRP A 55 -21.50 0.88 -7.84
CA TRP A 55 -21.57 2.32 -8.10
C TRP A 55 -22.19 3.10 -6.93
N ASP A 56 -23.09 2.48 -6.18
CA ASP A 56 -23.71 3.06 -4.99
C ASP A 56 -22.64 3.37 -3.91
N ALA A 57 -21.70 2.46 -3.68
CA ALA A 57 -20.56 2.69 -2.78
C ALA A 57 -19.61 3.80 -3.28
N ILE A 58 -19.52 4.02 -4.60
CA ILE A 58 -18.72 5.11 -5.14
C ILE A 58 -19.40 6.46 -4.92
N SER A 59 -20.74 6.50 -4.94
CA SER A 59 -21.51 7.73 -4.71
C SER A 59 -21.67 8.13 -3.24
N THR A 60 -21.65 7.19 -2.29
CA THR A 60 -21.81 7.47 -0.86
C THR A 60 -20.50 7.69 -0.12
N GLY A 61 -19.37 7.45 -0.79
CA GLY A 61 -18.06 7.46 -0.18
C GLY A 61 -17.58 6.05 0.15
N ARG A 62 -16.27 5.86 0.08
CA ARG A 62 -15.60 4.57 0.27
C ARG A 62 -14.26 4.77 0.96
N ASP A 63 -13.85 3.76 1.70
CA ASP A 63 -12.55 3.70 2.34
C ASP A 63 -11.61 2.83 1.52
N LEU A 64 -10.44 3.37 1.18
CA LEU A 64 -9.36 2.64 0.55
C LEU A 64 -8.20 2.56 1.56
N THR A 65 -7.81 1.34 1.91
CA THR A 65 -6.77 1.11 2.93
C THR A 65 -5.55 0.50 2.28
N VAL A 66 -4.37 1.03 2.61
CA VAL A 66 -3.09 0.41 2.25
C VAL A 66 -2.69 -0.56 3.35
N HIS A 67 -2.70 -1.86 3.05
CA HIS A 67 -2.55 -2.90 4.07
C HIS A 67 -1.08 -3.23 4.38
N LEU A 68 -0.33 -2.27 4.96
CA LEU A 68 1.07 -2.48 5.34
C LEU A 68 1.25 -3.59 6.39
N ALA A 69 0.27 -3.79 7.28
CA ALA A 69 0.29 -4.87 8.27
C ALA A 69 0.32 -6.27 7.62
N ASP A 70 -0.28 -6.44 6.44
CA ASP A 70 -0.28 -7.72 5.74
C ASP A 70 1.12 -8.02 5.17
N LYS A 71 1.86 -6.98 4.79
CA LYS A 71 3.27 -7.09 4.40
C LYS A 71 4.15 -7.51 5.58
N ILE A 72 3.82 -7.04 6.78
CA ILE A 72 4.45 -7.48 8.04
C ILE A 72 4.23 -8.98 8.29
N ARG A 73 3.01 -9.48 8.09
CA ARG A 73 2.73 -10.91 8.24
C ARG A 73 3.41 -11.76 7.15
N ALA A 74 3.41 -11.26 5.91
CA ALA A 74 4.00 -11.92 4.74
C ALA A 74 5.52 -12.07 4.79
N MET A 75 6.22 -11.17 5.48
CA MET A 75 7.67 -11.15 5.54
C MET A 75 8.30 -12.46 6.02
N LYS A 76 7.66 -13.13 6.97
CA LYS A 76 8.28 -14.27 7.66
C LYS A 76 7.30 -15.37 8.11
N GLY A 77 6.00 -15.25 7.80
CA GLY A 77 4.97 -16.14 8.38
C GLY A 77 4.92 -16.07 9.92
N TRP A 78 5.44 -15.00 10.50
CA TRP A 78 5.57 -14.81 11.94
C TRP A 78 4.30 -14.19 12.52
N SER A 79 4.06 -14.43 13.81
CA SER A 79 3.06 -13.67 14.55
C SER A 79 3.42 -12.18 14.58
N LEU A 80 2.43 -11.29 14.67
CA LEU A 80 2.65 -9.83 14.68
C LEU A 80 3.68 -9.42 15.75
N ALA A 81 3.63 -10.03 16.93
CA ALA A 81 4.57 -9.78 18.03
C ALA A 81 6.03 -10.15 17.68
N GLN A 82 6.23 -11.29 17.00
CA GLN A 82 7.56 -11.71 16.56
C GLN A 82 8.10 -10.80 15.45
N THR A 83 7.24 -10.37 14.52
CA THR A 83 7.69 -9.46 13.45
C THR A 83 8.07 -8.10 13.99
N CYS A 84 7.32 -7.52 14.93
CA CYS A 84 7.68 -6.25 15.57
C CYS A 84 9.04 -6.36 16.29
N LYS A 85 9.26 -7.42 17.09
CA LYS A 85 10.53 -7.63 17.79
C LYS A 85 11.72 -7.69 16.83
N THR A 86 11.59 -8.39 15.70
CA THR A 86 12.70 -8.55 14.75
C THR A 86 12.93 -7.30 13.89
N LEU A 87 11.86 -6.59 13.50
CA LEU A 87 11.95 -5.34 12.74
C LEU A 87 12.64 -4.22 13.54
N PHE A 88 12.30 -4.09 14.83
CA PHE A 88 12.80 -3.00 15.68
C PHE A 88 14.15 -3.31 16.33
N ASN A 89 14.54 -4.59 16.48
CA ASN A 89 15.87 -4.96 16.99
C ASN A 89 16.97 -4.98 15.91
N GLY A 90 16.72 -4.44 14.71
CA GLY A 90 17.74 -4.31 13.65
C GLY A 90 18.18 -5.60 12.95
N ASN A 91 17.64 -6.76 13.35
CA ASN A 91 18.03 -8.08 12.83
C ASN A 91 17.11 -8.63 11.73
N ALA A 92 16.11 -7.87 11.29
CA ALA A 92 15.27 -8.24 10.14
C ALA A 92 16.00 -7.97 8.82
N SER A 93 16.99 -8.79 8.50
CA SER A 93 17.43 -8.96 7.12
C SER A 93 16.50 -9.95 6.41
N ASP A 94 16.10 -9.59 5.20
CA ASP A 94 15.69 -10.60 4.24
C ASP A 94 16.99 -11.31 3.82
N SER A 95 17.04 -12.64 3.87
CA SER A 95 18.30 -13.36 3.58
C SER A 95 18.80 -13.11 2.15
N ASN A 96 17.93 -12.57 1.29
CA ASN A 96 18.20 -12.26 -0.11
C ASN A 96 18.25 -10.74 -0.40
N ASP A 97 18.09 -9.88 0.61
CA ASP A 97 18.15 -8.43 0.44
C ASP A 97 19.13 -7.81 1.45
N PRO A 98 20.20 -7.14 0.99
CA PRO A 98 21.16 -6.50 1.88
C PRO A 98 20.54 -5.35 2.70
N GLU A 99 19.35 -4.86 2.32
CA GLU A 99 18.70 -3.75 2.99
C GLU A 99 17.75 -4.21 4.12
N PRO A 100 17.90 -3.68 5.36
CA PRO A 100 17.02 -3.99 6.48
C PRO A 100 15.54 -3.80 6.12
N ALA A 101 14.72 -4.80 6.44
CA ALA A 101 13.29 -4.81 6.08
C ALA A 101 12.54 -3.57 6.60
N ILE A 102 12.97 -3.00 7.74
CA ILE A 102 12.41 -1.79 8.32
C ILE A 102 12.39 -0.60 7.36
N LYS A 103 13.39 -0.47 6.47
CA LYS A 103 13.46 0.64 5.51
C LYS A 103 12.35 0.63 4.47
N PHE A 104 11.74 -0.53 4.20
CA PHE A 104 10.54 -0.58 3.38
C PHE A 104 9.38 0.20 4.03
N PHE A 105 9.25 0.15 5.36
CA PHE A 105 8.17 0.81 6.09
C PHE A 105 8.46 2.28 6.40
N LEU A 106 9.71 2.72 6.30
CA LEU A 106 10.07 4.13 6.44
C LEU A 106 9.55 4.95 5.25
N ALA A 107 8.87 6.05 5.55
CA ALA A 107 8.45 7.04 4.57
C ALA A 107 8.46 8.43 5.23
N ASN A 108 9.03 9.41 4.55
CA ASN A 108 8.97 10.81 4.96
C ASN A 108 8.03 11.64 4.07
N LYS A 109 7.61 11.09 2.93
CA LYS A 109 6.54 11.62 2.08
C LYS A 109 5.64 10.49 1.61
N ILE A 110 4.35 10.78 1.53
CA ILE A 110 3.35 9.94 0.88
C ILE A 110 2.72 10.72 -0.26
N ARG A 111 2.44 10.04 -1.37
CA ARG A 111 1.74 10.60 -2.53
C ARG A 111 0.58 9.70 -2.91
N ILE A 112 -0.59 10.31 -3.07
CA ILE A 112 -1.78 9.66 -3.61
C ILE A 112 -1.96 10.17 -5.04
N ARG A 113 -1.73 9.29 -6.02
CA ARG A 113 -1.84 9.65 -7.45
C ARG A 113 -3.17 9.14 -8.01
N LEU A 114 -4.08 10.08 -8.20
CA LEU A 114 -5.40 9.87 -8.78
C LEU A 114 -5.30 9.86 -10.31
N LEU A 115 -5.62 8.72 -10.92
CA LEU A 115 -5.40 8.49 -12.36
C LEU A 115 -6.68 8.56 -13.19
N ARG A 116 -7.79 8.05 -12.66
CA ARG A 116 -9.10 8.09 -13.31
C ARG A 116 -10.21 8.22 -12.26
N PRO A 117 -11.14 9.19 -12.39
CA PRO A 117 -12.28 9.29 -11.50
C PRO A 117 -13.23 8.11 -11.74
N GLY A 118 -14.02 7.76 -10.73
CA GLY A 118 -15.07 6.77 -10.90
C GLY A 118 -16.11 7.25 -11.92
N PHE A 119 -16.64 6.34 -12.73
CA PHE A 119 -17.76 6.62 -13.63
C PHE A 119 -18.72 5.43 -13.67
N LYS A 120 -20.04 5.70 -13.76
CA LYS A 120 -21.09 4.66 -13.78
C LYS A 120 -21.00 3.83 -15.04
N ASN A 121 -20.90 4.52 -16.17
CA ASN A 121 -20.85 3.95 -17.52
C ASN A 121 -20.22 4.97 -18.49
N GLN A 122 -20.01 4.55 -19.74
CA GLN A 122 -19.42 5.40 -20.79
C GLN A 122 -20.21 6.68 -21.11
N LYS A 123 -21.47 6.78 -20.67
CA LYS A 123 -22.34 7.96 -20.86
C LYS A 123 -22.32 8.93 -19.67
N THR A 124 -21.43 8.72 -18.69
CA THR A 124 -21.30 9.64 -17.55
C THR A 124 -20.90 11.02 -18.06
N SER A 125 -21.63 12.06 -17.68
CA SER A 125 -21.32 13.44 -18.07
C SER A 125 -19.94 13.84 -17.53
N TRP A 126 -19.11 14.45 -18.38
CA TRP A 126 -17.79 14.95 -17.99
C TRP A 126 -17.85 15.94 -16.83
N GLN A 127 -18.93 16.72 -16.74
CA GLN A 127 -19.14 17.72 -15.69
C GLN A 127 -19.34 17.09 -14.30
N SER A 128 -19.78 15.83 -14.22
CA SER A 128 -19.96 15.13 -12.95
C SER A 128 -18.71 14.35 -12.53
N LEU A 129 -17.67 14.30 -13.36
CA LEU A 129 -16.43 13.57 -13.07
C LEU A 129 -15.48 14.44 -12.26
N HIS A 130 -15.33 14.09 -10.99
CA HIS A 130 -14.38 14.72 -10.09
C HIS A 130 -13.85 13.68 -9.10
N TYR A 131 -12.80 14.06 -8.38
CA TYR A 131 -12.36 13.31 -7.22
C TYR A 131 -12.85 14.02 -5.96
N GLY A 132 -13.43 13.27 -5.03
CA GLY A 132 -13.71 13.71 -3.68
C GLY A 132 -12.89 12.89 -2.70
N ILE A 133 -12.12 13.56 -1.83
CA ILE A 133 -11.45 12.93 -0.70
C ILE A 133 -11.96 13.64 0.55
N SER A 134 -12.70 12.91 1.38
CA SER A 134 -13.26 13.44 2.63
C SER A 134 -12.26 13.37 3.78
N ASN A 135 -11.43 12.33 3.81
CA ASN A 135 -10.47 12.11 4.89
C ASN A 135 -9.25 11.31 4.40
N ILE A 136 -8.10 11.54 5.04
CA ILE A 136 -6.88 10.76 4.87
C ILE A 136 -6.30 10.49 6.27
N ASN A 137 -6.24 9.22 6.64
CA ASN A 137 -5.68 8.79 7.92
C ASN A 137 -4.32 8.11 7.72
N PHE A 138 -3.35 8.50 8.53
CA PHE A 138 -2.05 7.84 8.64
C PHE A 138 -1.89 7.26 10.04
N SER A 139 -1.42 6.02 10.14
CA SER A 139 -1.05 5.39 11.40
C SER A 139 0.39 4.92 11.31
N GLY A 140 1.18 5.26 12.33
CA GLY A 140 2.62 4.99 12.35
C GLY A 140 3.28 5.55 13.61
N SER A 141 4.59 5.42 13.66
CA SER A 141 5.42 5.92 14.76
C SER A 141 6.68 6.56 14.18
N ASP A 142 7.20 7.57 14.85
CA ASP A 142 8.45 8.21 14.45
C ASP A 142 9.64 7.26 14.58
N GLU A 143 10.58 7.35 13.64
CA GLU A 143 11.80 6.53 13.61
C GLU A 143 12.66 6.72 14.89
N LEU A 144 12.61 7.92 15.47
CA LEU A 144 13.38 8.28 16.67
C LEU A 144 12.92 7.57 17.94
N ASN A 145 11.66 7.12 18.00
CA ASN A 145 11.11 6.45 19.19
C ASN A 145 11.56 4.98 19.35
N ASN A 146 12.35 4.44 18.42
CA ASN A 146 12.95 3.11 18.53
C ASN A 146 14.39 3.12 19.09
N ARG A 147 14.91 4.29 19.52
CA ARG A 147 16.26 4.40 20.11
C ARG A 147 16.30 4.26 21.64
N PHE A 148 15.16 4.07 22.28
CA PHE A 148 15.05 3.89 23.73
C PHE A 148 14.32 2.59 24.06
N SER A 149 15.03 1.47 23.92
CA SER A 149 14.71 0.19 24.57
C SER A 149 15.96 -0.64 24.73
#